data_AF-M2U276-F1
#
_entry.id   AF-M2U276-F1
#
_cell.length_a   1.000
_cell.length_b   1.000
_cell.length_c   1.000
_cell.angle_alpha   90.00
_cell.angle_beta   90.00
_cell.angle_gamma   90.00
#
_symmetry.space_group_name_H-M   'P 1'
#
loop_
_entity.id
_entity.type
_entity.pdbx_description
1 polymer ?
#
loop_
_entity_poly.entity_id
_entity_poly.type
_entity_poly.pdbx_seq_one_letter_code
_entity_poly.pdbx_strand_id
1 'polypeptide(L)'
;MKGEEFVAAVTALVEAHPHIRQSGDRHPAHCNLYSTAAGLPVATEPERKRVANIWVRADSVRQHRLAEIESEFFDHRTFDVSKPNHNLFREPGFKDADLIRFQANSLWQAVQVLSEVAGDGL
;
A
#
# COMPACT_ATOMS: atom_id res chain seq x y z
N MET A 1 -8.01 15.02 -10.35
CA MET A 1 -7.64 13.78 -11.06
C MET A 1 -8.29 12.62 -10.34
N LYS A 2 -9.15 11.86 -11.00
CA LYS A 2 -9.83 10.67 -10.44
C LYS A 2 -9.86 9.60 -11.51
N GLY A 3 -10.02 8.33 -11.12
CA GLY A 3 -10.10 7.22 -12.08
C GLY A 3 -8.75 6.61 -12.41
N GLU A 4 -8.65 5.97 -13.57
CA GLU A 4 -7.49 5.15 -13.99
C GLU A 4 -6.18 5.93 -14.03
N GLU A 5 -6.20 7.18 -14.52
CA GLU A 5 -5.00 8.04 -14.56
C GLU A 5 -4.45 8.32 -13.16
N PHE A 6 -5.31 8.48 -12.17
CA PHE A 6 -4.89 8.70 -10.79
C PHE A 6 -4.23 7.44 -10.21
N VAL A 7 -4.79 6.27 -10.48
CA VAL A 7 -4.25 4.98 -10.04
C VAL A 7 -2.88 4.71 -10.68
N ALA A 8 -2.75 5.01 -11.98
CA ALA A 8 -1.49 4.92 -12.69
C ALA A 8 -0.45 5.91 -12.12
N ALA A 9 -0.85 7.14 -11.82
CA ALA A 9 0.03 8.15 -11.23
C ALA A 9 0.51 7.75 -9.83
N VAL A 10 -0.37 7.17 -8.98
CA VAL A 10 0.05 6.64 -7.67
C VAL A 10 1.04 5.49 -7.85
N THR A 11 0.81 4.58 -8.79
CA THR A 11 1.73 3.48 -9.08
C THR A 11 3.10 4.02 -9.53
N ALA A 12 3.11 5.00 -10.43
CA ALA A 12 4.33 5.67 -10.88
C ALA A 12 5.06 6.40 -9.74
N LEU A 13 4.34 6.97 -8.76
CA LEU A 13 4.97 7.57 -7.57
C LEU A 13 5.70 6.52 -6.73
N VAL A 14 5.13 5.33 -6.55
CA VAL A 14 5.81 4.24 -5.83
C VAL A 14 7.08 3.83 -6.56
N GLU A 15 7.00 3.65 -7.88
CA GLU A 15 8.11 3.21 -8.73
C GLU A 15 9.23 4.26 -8.85
N ALA A 16 8.88 5.55 -8.77
CA ALA A 16 9.84 6.65 -8.77
C ALA A 16 10.45 6.94 -7.39
N HIS A 17 9.93 6.34 -6.32
CA HIS A 17 10.37 6.65 -4.96
C HIS A 17 11.79 6.09 -4.70
N PRO A 18 12.77 6.90 -4.26
CA PRO A 18 14.18 6.50 -4.19
C PRO A 18 14.46 5.35 -3.21
N HIS A 19 13.60 5.21 -2.20
CA HIS A 19 13.72 4.21 -1.15
C HIS A 19 12.75 3.04 -1.28
N ILE A 20 11.97 2.95 -2.36
CA ILE A 20 11.04 1.83 -2.60
C ILE A 20 11.44 1.13 -3.89
N ARG A 21 11.44 -0.19 -3.89
CA ARG A 21 11.81 -1.02 -5.04
C ARG A 21 10.79 -2.12 -5.22
N GLN A 22 10.58 -2.55 -6.46
CA GLN A 22 9.73 -3.70 -6.74
C GLN A 22 10.26 -4.94 -6.01
N SER A 23 9.38 -5.66 -5.31
CA SER A 23 9.72 -6.85 -4.55
C SER A 23 8.97 -8.06 -5.10
N GLY A 24 9.71 -9.01 -5.67
CA GLY A 24 9.17 -10.25 -6.21
C GLY A 24 8.71 -10.15 -7.68
N ASP A 25 8.69 -11.31 -8.34
CA ASP A 25 8.39 -11.46 -9.77
C ASP A 25 6.91 -11.78 -10.04
N ARG A 26 6.04 -11.71 -9.01
CA ARG A 26 4.66 -12.18 -9.14
C ARG A 26 3.87 -11.28 -10.10
N HIS A 27 3.67 -11.83 -11.29
CA HIS A 27 2.72 -11.41 -12.30
C HIS A 27 1.28 -11.39 -11.76
N PRO A 28 0.41 -10.55 -12.34
CA PRO A 28 -0.18 -9.41 -11.64
C PRO A 28 -1.69 -9.55 -11.76
N ALA A 29 -2.27 -10.52 -11.05
CA ALA A 29 -3.72 -10.64 -11.15
C ALA A 29 -4.39 -9.43 -10.49
N HIS A 30 -3.86 -8.89 -9.38
CA HIS A 30 -4.57 -7.82 -8.65
C HIS A 30 -3.70 -6.81 -7.87
N CYS A 31 -2.39 -7.02 -7.72
CA CYS A 31 -1.49 -6.12 -6.97
C CYS A 31 -0.08 -6.02 -7.56
N ASN A 32 0.53 -4.85 -7.42
CA ASN A 32 1.98 -4.67 -7.52
C ASN A 32 2.59 -4.72 -6.12
N LEU A 33 3.77 -5.34 -6.00
CA LEU A 33 4.46 -5.55 -4.73
C LEU A 33 5.79 -4.81 -4.71
N TYR A 34 6.05 -4.11 -3.62
CA TYR A 34 7.25 -3.32 -3.41
C TYR A 34 7.78 -3.51 -1.98
N SER A 35 9.04 -3.19 -1.78
CA SER A 35 9.67 -3.10 -0.47
C SER A 35 10.46 -1.81 -0.32
N THR A 36 10.43 -1.25 0.88
CA THR A 36 11.29 -0.11 1.24
C THR A 36 12.74 -0.56 1.42
N ALA A 37 13.67 0.38 1.47
CA ALA A 37 15.08 0.11 1.77
C ALA A 37 15.28 -0.57 3.15
N ALA A 38 14.34 -0.40 4.08
CA ALA A 38 14.30 -1.07 5.38
C ALA A 38 13.62 -2.45 5.35
N GLY A 39 13.16 -2.91 4.17
CA GLY A 39 12.48 -4.20 4.00
C GLY A 39 11.00 -4.18 4.37
N LEU A 40 10.39 -3.01 4.57
CA LEU A 40 8.96 -2.89 4.87
C LEU A 40 8.15 -3.05 3.57
N PRO A 41 7.08 -3.87 3.56
CA PRO A 41 6.34 -4.16 2.34
C PRO A 41 5.33 -3.04 2.02
N VAL A 42 5.17 -2.76 0.73
CA VAL A 42 4.19 -1.82 0.17
C VAL A 42 3.53 -2.48 -1.03
N ALA A 43 2.22 -2.28 -1.21
CA ALA A 43 1.53 -2.80 -2.40
C ALA A 43 0.48 -1.83 -2.93
N THR A 44 0.26 -1.87 -4.24
CA THR A 44 -0.81 -1.10 -4.91
C THR A 44 -1.74 -2.03 -5.68
N GLU A 45 -2.98 -1.60 -5.95
CA GLU A 45 -3.95 -2.34 -6.75
C GLU A 45 -4.23 -1.64 -8.09
N PRO A 46 -3.38 -1.81 -9.11
CA PRO A 46 -3.48 -1.04 -10.36
C PRO A 46 -4.78 -1.30 -11.15
N GLU A 47 -5.42 -2.46 -10.97
CA GLU A 47 -6.68 -2.80 -11.63
C GLU A 47 -7.90 -2.09 -11.03
N ARG A 48 -7.78 -1.46 -9.86
CA ARG A 48 -8.86 -0.70 -9.23
C ARG A 48 -9.02 0.65 -9.91
N LYS A 49 -9.72 0.68 -11.04
CA LYS A 49 -9.96 1.86 -11.90
C LYS A 49 -10.54 3.11 -11.23
N ARG A 50 -10.97 3.06 -9.96
CA ARG A 50 -11.63 4.17 -9.26
C ARG A 50 -10.95 4.61 -7.97
N VAL A 51 -10.12 3.76 -7.37
CA VAL A 51 -9.52 4.01 -6.05
C VAL A 51 -8.09 3.51 -6.06
N ALA A 52 -7.15 4.40 -5.74
CA ALA A 52 -5.75 4.05 -5.62
C ALA A 52 -5.49 3.50 -4.21
N ASN A 53 -5.69 2.19 -4.05
CA ASN A 53 -5.38 1.51 -2.79
C ASN A 53 -3.87 1.39 -2.61
N ILE A 54 -3.37 1.83 -1.45
CA ILE A 54 -1.99 1.61 -1.00
C ILE A 54 -2.08 0.75 0.26
N TRP A 55 -1.44 -0.42 0.21
CA TRP A 55 -1.40 -1.38 1.30
C TRP A 55 -0.04 -1.36 1.98
N VAL A 56 -0.08 -1.32 3.31
CA VAL A 56 1.11 -1.37 4.17
C VAL A 56 0.79 -2.23 5.39
N ARG A 57 1.82 -2.62 6.15
CA ARG A 57 1.59 -3.20 7.48
C ARG A 57 1.21 -2.10 8.46
N ALA A 58 0.30 -2.39 9.38
CA ALA A 58 -0.11 -1.43 10.40
C ALA A 58 1.05 -0.97 11.30
N ASP A 59 2.04 -1.85 11.53
CA ASP A 59 3.24 -1.56 12.32
C ASP A 59 4.35 -0.81 11.55
N SER A 60 4.18 -0.63 10.24
CA SER A 60 5.14 0.08 9.39
C SER A 60 4.87 1.58 9.25
N VAL A 61 3.77 2.08 9.83
CA VAL A 61 3.35 3.49 9.74
C VAL A 61 2.83 3.99 11.08
N ARG A 62 3.02 5.30 11.35
CA ARG A 62 2.38 5.96 12.48
C ARG A 62 1.02 6.52 12.03
N GLN A 63 -0.05 5.72 12.17
CA GLN A 63 -1.37 6.04 11.62
C GLN A 63 -1.91 7.44 11.99
N HIS A 64 -1.57 7.98 13.17
CA HIS A 64 -1.97 9.32 13.58
C HIS A 64 -1.43 10.46 12.68
N ARG A 65 -0.35 10.21 11.92
CA ARG A 65 0.23 11.15 10.95
C ARG A 65 -0.47 11.14 9.60
N LEU A 66 -1.35 10.16 9.39
CA LEU A 66 -2.10 9.92 8.16
C LEU A 66 -3.61 9.99 8.44
N ALA A 67 -4.00 10.66 9.53
CA ALA A 67 -5.38 10.66 10.04
C ALA A 67 -6.38 11.30 9.07
N GLU A 68 -5.91 12.20 8.19
CA GLU A 68 -6.70 12.83 7.13
C GLU A 68 -6.89 11.95 5.89
N ILE A 69 -6.25 10.78 5.83
CA ILE A 69 -6.33 9.85 4.70
C ILE A 69 -7.30 8.74 5.05
N GLU A 70 -8.31 8.54 4.18
CA GLU A 70 -9.25 7.45 4.31
C GLU A 70 -8.49 6.12 4.37
N SER A 71 -8.77 5.32 5.41
CA SER A 71 -8.09 4.05 5.63
C SER A 71 -9.01 3.02 6.26
N GLU A 72 -8.73 1.75 5.95
CA GLU A 72 -9.38 0.60 6.57
C GLU A 72 -8.31 -0.28 7.20
N PHE A 73 -8.50 -0.61 8.48
CA PHE A 73 -7.63 -1.52 9.23
C PHE A 73 -8.15 -2.95 9.10
N PHE A 74 -7.23 -3.89 8.89
CA PHE A 74 -7.53 -5.30 8.80
C PHE A 74 -6.69 -6.07 9.85
N ASP A 75 -7.37 -6.74 10.78
CA ASP A 75 -6.78 -7.64 11.78
C ASP A 75 -6.48 -9.01 11.17
N HIS A 76 -5.20 -9.41 11.15
CA HIS A 76 -4.75 -10.65 10.54
C HIS A 76 -5.41 -11.90 11.12
N ARG A 77 -5.81 -11.86 12.39
CA ARG A 77 -6.48 -12.97 13.08
C ARG A 77 -7.87 -13.25 12.52
N THR A 78 -8.43 -12.33 11.74
CA THR A 78 -9.79 -12.41 11.20
C THR A 78 -9.84 -12.35 9.67
N PHE A 79 -8.70 -12.48 8.97
CA PHE A 79 -8.64 -12.38 7.51
C PHE A 79 -9.50 -13.39 6.77
N ASP A 80 -9.69 -14.59 7.31
CA ASP A 80 -10.59 -15.60 6.73
C ASP A 80 -12.04 -15.10 6.65
N VAL A 81 -12.42 -14.18 7.55
CA VAL A 81 -13.76 -13.57 7.63
C VAL A 81 -13.81 -12.26 6.84
N SER A 82 -12.83 -11.37 7.01
CA SER A 82 -12.82 -10.06 6.36
C SER A 82 -12.47 -10.12 4.87
N LYS A 83 -11.85 -11.23 4.41
CA LYS A 83 -11.38 -11.46 3.04
C LYS A 83 -10.81 -10.19 2.39
N PRO A 84 -9.80 -9.52 2.98
CA PRO A 84 -9.13 -8.42 2.29
C PRO A 84 -8.39 -9.01 1.06
N ASN A 85 -7.68 -8.24 0.25
CA ASN A 85 -7.14 -8.76 -1.02
C ASN A 85 -6.31 -10.06 -0.83
N HIS A 86 -6.89 -11.21 -1.21
CA HIS A 86 -6.38 -12.54 -0.86
C HIS A 86 -4.98 -12.85 -1.41
N ASN A 87 -4.53 -12.09 -2.40
CA ASN A 87 -3.21 -12.24 -2.98
C ASN A 87 -2.13 -11.66 -2.06
N LEU A 88 -2.42 -10.56 -1.35
CA LEU A 88 -1.47 -9.95 -0.43
C LEU A 88 -1.09 -10.88 0.73
N PHE A 89 -2.03 -11.65 1.28
CA PHE A 89 -1.72 -12.53 2.43
C PHE A 89 -0.82 -13.71 2.11
N ARG A 90 -0.67 -14.04 0.82
CA ARG A 90 0.26 -15.09 0.41
C ARG A 90 1.68 -14.56 0.23
N GLU A 91 1.87 -13.24 0.33
CA GLU A 91 3.18 -12.61 0.20
C GLU A 91 3.89 -12.60 1.54
N PRO A 92 5.14 -13.12 1.63
CA PRO A 92 5.88 -13.20 2.89
C PRO A 92 5.97 -11.88 3.67
N GLY A 93 6.00 -10.73 2.99
CA GLY A 93 6.04 -9.43 3.65
C GLY A 93 4.74 -9.06 4.38
N PHE A 94 3.59 -9.46 3.86
CA PHE A 94 2.26 -9.11 4.38
C PHE A 94 1.60 -10.25 5.16
N LYS A 95 2.11 -11.47 4.99
CA LYS A 95 1.64 -12.65 5.73
C LYS A 95 1.88 -12.44 7.23
N ASP A 96 0.91 -12.86 8.04
CA ASP A 96 1.00 -12.86 9.51
C ASP A 96 1.16 -11.45 10.13
N ALA A 97 0.65 -10.40 9.47
CA ALA A 97 0.67 -9.03 9.96
C ALA A 97 -0.67 -8.31 9.76
N ASP A 98 -1.00 -7.41 10.68
CA ASP A 98 -2.14 -6.50 10.52
C ASP A 98 -1.85 -5.50 9.40
N LEU A 99 -2.87 -5.20 8.60
CA LEU A 99 -2.72 -4.36 7.42
C LEU A 99 -3.56 -3.09 7.53
N ILE A 100 -3.09 -2.05 6.85
CA ILE A 100 -3.89 -0.86 6.59
C ILE A 100 -3.96 -0.67 5.07
N ARG A 101 -5.18 -0.48 4.57
CA ARG A 101 -5.43 -0.04 3.20
C ARG A 101 -5.74 1.45 3.23
N PHE A 102 -4.83 2.27 2.72
CA PHE A 102 -5.06 3.69 2.49
C PHE A 102 -5.72 3.90 1.13
N GLN A 103 -6.68 4.81 1.08
CA GLN A 103 -7.41 5.23 -0.13
C GLN A 103 -7.11 6.70 -0.39
N ALA A 104 -5.90 6.96 -0.87
CA ALA A 104 -5.48 8.33 -1.18
C ALA A 104 -6.46 8.97 -2.19
N ASN A 105 -6.87 10.20 -1.94
CA ASN A 105 -7.74 10.96 -2.85
C ASN A 105 -6.98 11.97 -3.72
N SER A 106 -5.68 12.12 -3.47
CA SER A 106 -4.77 13.03 -4.16
C SER A 106 -3.35 12.44 -4.19
N LEU A 107 -2.51 12.95 -5.09
CA LEU A 107 -1.11 12.52 -5.18
C LEU A 107 -0.34 12.89 -3.90
N TRP A 108 -0.69 14.01 -3.27
CA TRP A 108 -0.05 14.42 -2.02
C TRP A 108 -0.30 13.42 -0.89
N GLN A 109 -1.55 12.95 -0.73
CA GLN A 109 -1.86 11.90 0.23
C GLN A 109 -1.13 10.59 -0.07
N ALA A 110 -1.00 10.22 -1.35
CA ALA A 110 -0.20 9.06 -1.73
C ALA A 110 1.26 9.23 -1.32
N VAL A 111 1.87 10.40 -1.58
CA VAL A 111 3.24 10.71 -1.14
C VAL A 111 3.36 10.62 0.38
N GLN A 112 2.41 11.16 1.15
CA GLN A 112 2.43 11.07 2.61
C GLN A 112 2.48 9.63 3.12
N VAL A 113 1.66 8.73 2.56
CA VAL A 113 1.69 7.30 2.90
C VAL A 113 3.03 6.67 2.53
N LEU A 114 3.54 6.94 1.33
CA LEU A 114 4.80 6.37 0.83
C LEU A 114 6.02 6.85 1.64
N SER A 115 6.07 8.14 1.98
CA SER A 115 7.14 8.69 2.81
C SER A 115 7.08 8.17 4.24
N GLU A 116 5.89 8.00 4.82
CA GLU A 116 5.76 7.44 6.17
C GLU A 116 6.24 5.98 6.22
N VAL A 117 5.82 5.12 5.27
CA VAL A 117 6.28 3.72 5.23
C VAL A 117 7.75 3.58 4.85
N ALA A 118 8.27 4.47 3.98
CA ALA A 118 9.69 4.50 3.63
C ALA A 118 10.59 4.95 4.80
N GLY A 119 10.02 5.57 5.83
CA GLY A 119 10.77 6.14 6.95
C GLY A 119 11.32 7.54 6.67
N ASP A 120 10.88 8.19 5.60
CA ASP A 120 11.23 9.58 5.26
C ASP A 120 10.43 10.59 6.09
N GLY A 121 9.33 10.14 6.72
CA GLY A 121 8.53 10.91 7.66
C GLY A 121 9.21 11.03 9.03
N LEU A 122 9.90 12.15 9.25
CA LEU A 122 10.40 12.60 10.58
C LEU A 122 9.33 12.45 11.67
#